data_AF-A0A520BFD1-F1
#
_entry.id   AF-A0A520BFD1-F1
#
_cell.length_a   1.000
_cell.length_b   1.000
_cell.length_c   1.000
_cell.angle_alpha   90.00
_cell.angle_beta   90.00
_cell.angle_gamma   90.00
#
_symmetry.space_group_name_H-M   'P 1'
#
loop_
_entity.id
_entity.type
_entity.pdbx_description
1 polymer ?
#
loop_
_entity_poly.entity_id
_entity_poly.type
_entity_poly.pdbx_seq_one_letter_code
_entity_poly.pdbx_strand_id
1 'polypeptide(L)'
;MTTLRLPMRFRLPRSATRFATLLNWLFAALLLSLQPAHAEPQRTPSQIMDKLDVEIRQILADPKATRTPDDAERAAAEKITALVRSAEGHLSLTQPDDQGRTPLMLAASAGYAQVVTALLADPSVRLAINAPNGAGETPWMVASFAPTLTLVACHPGMLTRERYALLPPYLARMGYLLKTRATAMGTIVRALESAGAEPQPEAGRRAWLARCPNTSAELREALTREGDLLQTLVAHAVARQREFNNAAVHSVSSLPATPPKGMRFITANPNDRATSLRLPALLQIQDMRCVKMPKPKLQGTINWSGEVLLKVIANTRAGVVETADIDLLNFSGRNEAGVLPYFRAIILQTLAGYECEGENIFEQTFQFRID
;
A
#
# COMPACT_ATOMS: atom_id res chain seq x y z
N MET A 1 44.18 -2.21 27.28
CA MET A 1 44.83 -2.99 28.36
C MET A 1 44.80 -4.46 27.96
N THR A 2 45.93 -5.11 28.21
CA THR A 2 46.44 -6.35 27.62
C THR A 2 45.63 -7.60 28.03
N THR A 3 45.28 -8.44 27.05
CA THR A 3 44.67 -9.76 27.27
C THR A 3 45.74 -10.78 27.65
N LEU A 4 45.64 -11.36 28.85
CA LEU A 4 46.47 -12.48 29.32
C LEU A 4 45.63 -13.75 29.36
N ARG A 5 46.00 -14.78 28.57
CA ARG A 5 45.44 -16.14 28.64
C ARG A 5 46.36 -17.02 29.48
N LEU A 6 45.80 -17.70 30.49
CA LEU A 6 46.45 -18.79 31.22
C LEU A 6 45.55 -20.05 31.12
N PRO A 7 46.08 -21.24 30.77
CA PRO A 7 45.31 -22.48 30.83
C PRO A 7 45.50 -23.18 32.18
N MET A 8 44.42 -23.41 32.93
CA MET A 8 44.43 -24.34 34.06
C MET A 8 43.97 -25.73 33.60
N ARG A 9 44.86 -26.73 33.73
CA ARG A 9 44.52 -28.16 33.70
C ARG A 9 44.21 -28.61 35.12
N PHE A 10 43.02 -29.16 35.34
CA PHE A 10 42.70 -29.91 36.57
C PHE A 10 42.48 -31.40 36.23
N ARG A 11 43.25 -32.26 36.92
CA ARG A 11 43.05 -33.72 36.97
C ARG A 11 42.02 -34.02 38.05
N LEU A 12 40.98 -34.77 37.70
CA LEU A 12 39.95 -35.27 38.62
C LEU A 12 40.40 -36.59 39.29
N PRO A 13 40.16 -36.79 40.60
CA PRO A 13 40.06 -38.12 41.17
C PRO A 13 38.62 -38.63 41.08
N ARG A 14 38.50 -39.91 40.68
CA ARG A 14 37.26 -40.70 40.67
C ARG A 14 36.88 -41.09 42.10
N SER A 15 35.70 -40.69 42.56
CA SER A 15 34.71 -41.53 43.28
C SER A 15 33.80 -40.68 44.17
N ALA A 16 32.54 -40.49 43.76
CA ALA A 16 31.36 -40.39 44.63
C ALA A 16 30.13 -40.01 43.78
N THR A 17 29.83 -40.86 42.81
CA THR A 17 28.55 -40.89 42.10
C THR A 17 27.48 -41.32 43.10
N ARG A 18 26.58 -40.40 43.51
CA ARG A 18 25.14 -40.66 43.80
C ARG A 18 24.35 -39.52 44.48
N PHE A 19 24.94 -38.37 44.79
CA PHE A 19 24.20 -37.24 45.39
C PHE A 19 24.04 -35.99 44.51
N ALA A 20 24.41 -36.06 43.23
CA ALA A 20 24.38 -34.89 42.32
C ALA A 20 23.19 -34.87 41.34
N THR A 21 22.32 -35.89 41.32
CA THR A 21 21.25 -35.98 40.32
C THR A 21 19.93 -35.34 40.73
N LEU A 22 19.68 -35.06 42.01
CA LEU A 22 18.44 -34.39 42.43
C LEU A 22 18.56 -32.86 42.49
N LEU A 23 19.72 -32.32 42.87
CA LEU A 23 19.94 -30.88 42.92
C LEU A 23 20.08 -30.25 41.53
N ASN A 24 20.57 -31.02 40.55
CA ASN A 24 20.75 -30.56 39.17
C ASN A 24 19.43 -30.51 38.40
N TRP A 25 18.42 -31.32 38.78
CA TRP A 25 17.09 -31.26 38.18
C TRP A 25 16.25 -30.11 38.72
N LEU A 26 16.38 -29.77 40.01
CA LEU A 26 15.72 -28.59 40.59
C LEU A 26 16.30 -27.28 40.05
N PHE A 27 17.62 -27.19 39.82
CA PHE A 27 18.23 -26.01 39.18
C PHE A 27 17.93 -25.92 37.68
N ALA A 28 17.88 -27.05 36.96
CA ALA A 28 17.47 -27.04 35.55
C ALA A 28 15.99 -26.67 35.37
N ALA A 29 15.10 -27.13 36.26
CA ALA A 29 13.68 -26.78 36.23
C ALA A 29 13.42 -25.31 36.59
N LEU A 30 14.24 -24.71 37.47
CA LEU A 30 14.14 -23.28 37.82
C LEU A 30 14.76 -22.34 36.77
N LEU A 31 15.67 -22.84 35.92
CA LEU A 31 16.24 -22.10 34.79
C LEU A 31 15.41 -22.25 33.50
N LEU A 32 14.53 -23.23 33.41
CA LEU A 32 13.61 -23.42 32.28
C LEU A 32 12.32 -22.57 32.38
N SER A 33 12.06 -21.93 33.52
CA SER A 33 10.91 -21.03 33.72
C SER A 33 11.25 -19.53 33.55
N LEU A 34 12.50 -19.20 33.25
CA LEU A 34 12.97 -17.83 32.99
C LEU A 34 13.50 -17.69 31.56
N GLN A 35 12.73 -18.18 30.58
CA GLN A 35 12.86 -17.62 29.24
C GLN A 35 12.16 -16.26 29.25
N PRO A 36 12.84 -15.15 28.94
CA PRO A 36 12.11 -13.94 28.64
C PRO A 36 11.18 -14.30 27.48
N ALA A 37 9.87 -14.16 27.70
CA ALA A 37 8.93 -14.12 26.61
C ALA A 37 9.52 -13.13 25.61
N HIS A 38 9.96 -13.61 24.44
CA HIS A 38 10.42 -12.74 23.39
C HIS A 38 9.16 -12.01 22.94
N ALA A 39 8.84 -10.89 23.61
CA ALA A 39 7.80 -9.99 23.19
C ALA A 39 8.17 -9.60 21.76
N GLU A 40 7.35 -10.03 20.80
CA GLU A 40 7.46 -9.59 19.41
C GLU A 40 7.52 -8.05 19.47
N PRO A 41 8.52 -7.39 18.84
CA PRO A 41 8.66 -5.95 18.94
C PRO A 41 7.33 -5.28 18.59
N GLN A 42 6.87 -4.39 19.46
CA GLN A 42 5.56 -3.77 19.37
C GLN A 42 5.45 -3.02 18.04
N ARG A 43 4.63 -3.54 17.13
CA ARG A 43 4.43 -2.96 15.80
C ARG A 43 3.68 -1.63 15.93
N THR A 44 4.09 -0.62 15.17
CA THR A 44 3.34 0.63 15.08
C THR A 44 1.99 0.38 14.38
N PRO A 45 1.00 1.26 14.56
CA PRO A 45 -0.26 1.18 13.83
C PRO A 45 -0.09 1.06 12.31
N SER A 46 0.83 1.83 11.72
CA SER A 46 1.12 1.76 10.28
C SER A 46 1.64 0.38 9.88
N GLN A 47 2.58 -0.20 10.62
CA GLN A 47 3.09 -1.55 10.36
C GLN A 47 2.01 -2.64 10.51
N ILE A 48 1.04 -2.44 11.41
CA ILE A 48 -0.11 -3.34 11.54
C ILE A 48 -0.98 -3.26 10.27
N MET A 49 -1.23 -2.05 9.76
CA MET A 49 -2.02 -1.84 8.54
C MET A 49 -1.31 -2.32 7.28
N ASP A 50 0.00 -2.10 7.14
CA ASP A 50 0.78 -2.62 6.01
C ASP A 50 0.68 -4.15 5.91
N LYS A 51 0.76 -4.82 7.06
CA LYS A 51 0.58 -6.28 7.14
C LYS A 51 -0.86 -6.69 6.83
N LEU A 52 -1.84 -5.94 7.33
CA LEU A 52 -3.26 -6.18 7.08
C LEU A 52 -3.59 -6.09 5.58
N ASP A 53 -3.07 -5.07 4.89
CA ASP A 53 -3.25 -4.89 3.45
C ASP A 53 -2.78 -6.11 2.65
N VAL A 54 -1.57 -6.60 2.96
CA VAL A 54 -1.00 -7.79 2.32
C VAL A 54 -1.83 -9.04 2.63
N GLU A 55 -2.23 -9.23 3.90
CA GLU A 55 -3.05 -10.37 4.33
C GLU A 55 -4.40 -10.38 3.61
N ILE A 56 -5.09 -9.23 3.52
CA ILE A 56 -6.36 -9.10 2.81
C ILE A 56 -6.19 -9.39 1.32
N ARG A 57 -5.14 -8.87 0.69
CA ARG A 57 -4.87 -9.16 -0.72
C ARG A 57 -4.65 -10.66 -0.96
N GLN A 58 -3.90 -11.33 -0.08
CA GLN A 58 -3.67 -12.77 -0.16
C GLN A 58 -4.97 -13.56 0.03
N ILE A 59 -5.80 -13.19 1.00
CA ILE A 59 -7.13 -13.78 1.22
C ILE A 59 -7.99 -13.65 -0.05
N LEU A 60 -8.03 -12.46 -0.65
CA LEU A 60 -8.85 -12.21 -1.83
C LEU A 60 -8.31 -12.89 -3.10
N ALA A 61 -7.02 -13.20 -3.15
CA ALA A 61 -6.39 -13.91 -4.25
C ALA A 61 -6.49 -15.44 -4.13
N ASP A 62 -6.70 -15.97 -2.93
CA ASP A 62 -6.79 -17.41 -2.69
C ASP A 62 -8.26 -17.89 -2.59
N PRO A 63 -8.78 -18.62 -3.59
CA PRO A 63 -10.14 -19.15 -3.54
C PRO A 63 -10.36 -20.20 -2.43
N LYS A 64 -9.28 -20.70 -1.82
CA LYS A 64 -9.32 -21.65 -0.69
C LYS A 64 -9.11 -20.98 0.67
N ALA A 65 -9.00 -19.65 0.71
CA ALA A 65 -8.83 -18.92 1.96
C ALA A 65 -9.97 -19.26 2.94
N THR A 66 -9.61 -19.70 4.14
CA THR A 66 -10.59 -20.02 5.20
C THR A 66 -10.93 -18.80 6.06
N ARG A 67 -10.05 -17.80 6.10
CA ARG A 67 -10.27 -16.52 6.78
C ARG A 67 -10.81 -15.49 5.79
N THR A 68 -11.71 -14.63 6.26
CA THR A 68 -12.24 -13.51 5.49
C THR A 68 -11.41 -12.25 5.71
N PRO A 69 -11.49 -11.24 4.82
CA PRO A 69 -10.88 -9.95 5.08
C PRO A 69 -11.38 -9.28 6.39
N ASP A 70 -12.65 -9.48 6.77
CA ASP A 70 -13.20 -9.00 8.04
C ASP A 70 -12.51 -9.66 9.25
N ASP A 71 -12.12 -10.94 9.15
CA ASP A 71 -11.37 -11.64 10.19
C ASP A 71 -9.94 -11.13 10.32
N ALA A 72 -9.31 -10.76 9.19
CA ALA A 72 -7.99 -10.13 9.20
C ALA A 72 -8.06 -8.72 9.81
N GLU A 73 -9.04 -7.92 9.41
CA GLU A 73 -9.23 -6.57 9.94
C GLU A 73 -9.54 -6.57 11.44
N ARG A 74 -10.39 -7.50 11.89
CA ARG A 74 -10.68 -7.66 13.32
C ARG A 74 -9.43 -7.97 14.14
N ALA A 75 -8.59 -8.89 13.66
CA ALA A 75 -7.33 -9.22 14.32
C ALA A 75 -6.35 -8.03 14.34
N ALA A 76 -6.36 -7.18 13.31
CA ALA A 76 -5.59 -5.93 13.31
C ALA A 76 -6.16 -4.91 14.32
N ALA A 77 -7.48 -4.73 14.36
CA ALA A 77 -8.16 -3.84 15.30
C ALA A 77 -7.94 -4.25 16.76
N GLU A 78 -7.87 -5.54 17.07
CA GLU A 78 -7.50 -6.06 18.40
C GLU A 78 -6.08 -5.66 18.81
N LYS A 79 -5.12 -5.71 17.88
CA LYS A 79 -3.74 -5.25 18.13
C LYS A 79 -3.71 -3.75 18.40
N ILE A 80 -4.44 -2.96 17.62
CA ILE A 80 -4.58 -1.51 17.86
C ILE A 80 -5.22 -1.24 19.22
N THR A 81 -6.27 -1.98 19.59
CA THR A 81 -6.91 -1.86 20.91
C THR A 81 -5.94 -2.17 22.04
N ALA A 82 -5.03 -3.13 21.86
CA ALA A 82 -3.96 -3.39 22.81
C ALA A 82 -2.98 -2.21 22.92
N LEU A 83 -2.63 -1.55 21.79
CA LEU A 83 -1.81 -0.34 21.80
C LEU A 83 -2.49 0.81 22.56
N VAL A 84 -3.80 1.04 22.34
CA VAL A 84 -4.60 2.06 23.03
C VAL A 84 -4.60 1.87 24.55
N ARG A 85 -4.51 0.63 25.02
CA ARG A 85 -4.46 0.32 26.47
C ARG A 85 -3.05 0.37 27.06
N SER A 86 -2.02 0.54 26.23
CA SER A 86 -0.62 0.50 26.65
C SER A 86 -0.05 1.91 26.82
N ALA A 87 0.65 2.16 27.94
CA ALA A 87 1.28 3.46 28.20
C ALA A 87 2.30 3.86 27.12
N GLU A 88 2.97 2.88 26.50
CA GLU A 88 3.96 3.08 25.43
C GLU A 88 3.31 3.30 24.05
N GLY A 89 2.04 2.93 23.88
CA GLY A 89 1.35 2.96 22.60
C GLY A 89 0.80 4.33 22.20
N HIS A 90 0.51 5.22 23.16
CA HIS A 90 -0.23 6.47 22.90
C HIS A 90 0.44 7.38 21.86
N LEU A 91 1.77 7.56 21.91
CA LEU A 91 2.48 8.40 20.95
C LEU A 91 2.44 7.81 19.53
N SER A 92 2.48 6.48 19.41
CA SER A 92 2.46 5.82 18.10
C SER A 92 1.11 5.90 17.38
N LEU A 93 0.01 6.15 18.11
CA LEU A 93 -1.36 6.23 17.56
C LEU A 93 -1.61 7.51 16.74
N THR A 94 -0.82 8.56 16.99
CA THR A 94 -0.95 9.86 16.34
C THR A 94 0.26 10.23 15.49
N GLN A 95 1.34 9.45 15.55
CA GLN A 95 2.57 9.70 14.80
C GLN A 95 2.33 9.63 13.27
N PRO A 96 2.54 10.73 12.53
CA PRO A 96 2.38 10.72 11.08
C PRO A 96 3.55 10.02 10.37
N ASP A 97 3.29 9.54 9.15
CA ASP A 97 4.33 9.12 8.22
C ASP A 97 5.03 10.31 7.52
N ASP A 98 5.94 10.03 6.60
CA ASP A 98 6.71 11.03 5.85
C ASP A 98 5.82 11.96 4.98
N GLN A 99 4.58 11.57 4.70
CA GLN A 99 3.60 12.40 3.99
C GLN A 99 2.69 13.19 4.95
N GLY A 100 2.94 13.12 6.26
CA GLY A 100 2.09 13.72 7.28
C GLY A 100 0.81 12.94 7.55
N ARG A 101 0.66 11.70 7.06
CA ARG A 101 -0.56 10.90 7.22
C ARG A 101 -0.54 10.21 8.58
N THR A 102 -1.55 10.45 9.39
CA THR A 102 -1.72 9.76 10.68
C THR A 102 -2.23 8.33 10.49
N PRO A 103 -2.08 7.44 11.48
CA PRO A 103 -2.67 6.10 11.41
C PRO A 103 -4.18 6.11 11.15
N LEU A 104 -4.90 7.12 11.67
CA LEU A 104 -6.32 7.29 11.41
C LEU A 104 -6.60 7.58 9.93
N MET A 105 -5.78 8.40 9.27
CA MET A 105 -5.91 8.68 7.83
C MET A 105 -5.65 7.43 6.99
N LEU A 106 -4.61 6.67 7.33
CA LEU A 106 -4.27 5.42 6.63
C LEU A 106 -5.43 4.41 6.74
N ALA A 107 -5.93 4.17 7.95
CA ALA A 107 -7.07 3.28 8.19
C ALA A 107 -8.33 3.74 7.44
N ALA A 108 -8.62 5.04 7.47
CA ALA A 108 -9.79 5.61 6.82
C ALA A 108 -9.72 5.51 5.28
N SER A 109 -8.56 5.84 4.69
CA SER A 109 -8.29 5.70 3.25
C SER A 109 -8.38 4.24 2.76
N ALA A 110 -7.89 3.30 3.57
CA ALA A 110 -7.86 1.87 3.23
C ALA A 110 -9.21 1.15 3.44
N GLY A 111 -10.18 1.81 4.10
CA GLY A 111 -11.50 1.25 4.37
C GLY A 111 -11.58 0.35 5.59
N TYR A 112 -10.68 0.52 6.56
CA TYR A 112 -10.61 -0.30 7.76
C TYR A 112 -11.49 0.24 8.88
N ALA A 113 -12.81 0.05 8.78
CA ALA A 113 -13.80 0.54 9.73
C ALA A 113 -13.58 0.05 11.18
N GLN A 114 -13.18 -1.21 11.37
CA GLN A 114 -12.88 -1.77 12.69
C GLN A 114 -11.59 -1.16 13.25
N VAL A 115 -10.57 -0.94 12.42
CA VAL A 115 -9.33 -0.28 12.83
C VAL A 115 -9.58 1.19 13.17
N VAL A 116 -10.37 1.91 12.36
CA VAL A 116 -10.81 3.28 12.65
C VAL A 116 -11.52 3.34 14.00
N THR A 117 -12.44 2.42 14.26
CA THR A 117 -13.16 2.36 15.55
C THR A 117 -12.19 2.13 16.72
N ALA A 118 -11.22 1.23 16.56
CA ALA A 118 -10.20 0.96 17.57
C ALA A 118 -9.30 2.18 17.83
N LEU A 119 -8.83 2.87 16.78
CA LEU A 119 -8.03 4.10 16.90
C LEU A 119 -8.81 5.22 17.60
N LEU A 120 -10.07 5.43 17.22
CA LEU A 120 -10.95 6.43 17.81
C LEU A 120 -11.33 6.12 19.27
N ALA A 121 -10.95 4.98 19.84
CA ALA A 121 -11.11 4.75 21.28
C ALA A 121 -10.12 5.57 22.12
N ASP A 122 -9.01 6.01 21.52
CA ASP A 122 -8.00 6.81 22.21
C ASP A 122 -8.32 8.31 22.17
N PRO A 123 -8.34 9.02 23.33
CA PRO A 123 -8.60 10.45 23.37
C PRO A 123 -7.62 11.32 22.57
N SER A 124 -6.34 10.93 22.48
CA SER A 124 -5.32 11.69 21.73
C SER A 124 -5.59 11.65 20.22
N VAL A 125 -6.09 10.52 19.72
CA VAL A 125 -6.51 10.39 18.31
C VAL A 125 -7.71 11.28 18.02
N ARG A 126 -8.69 11.35 18.93
CA ARG A 126 -9.84 12.27 18.79
C ARG A 126 -9.42 13.74 18.84
N LEU A 127 -8.46 14.08 19.69
CA LEU A 127 -7.94 15.44 19.78
C LEU A 127 -7.26 15.87 18.47
N ALA A 128 -6.60 14.93 17.78
CA ALA A 128 -5.93 15.16 16.50
C ALA A 128 -6.82 14.90 15.26
N ILE A 129 -8.14 14.69 15.42
CA ILE A 129 -9.02 14.18 14.37
C ILE A 129 -9.17 15.11 13.15
N ASN A 130 -8.89 16.40 13.31
CA ASN A 130 -8.94 17.40 12.24
C ASN A 130 -7.56 17.85 11.75
N ALA A 131 -6.47 17.24 12.26
CA ALA A 131 -5.11 17.58 11.83
C ALA A 131 -4.92 17.24 10.33
N PRO A 132 -4.46 18.18 9.49
CA PRO A 132 -4.21 17.92 8.08
C PRO A 132 -2.85 17.24 7.85
N ASN A 133 -2.74 16.44 6.78
CA ASN A 133 -1.46 15.91 6.31
C ASN A 133 -0.64 16.96 5.53
N GLY A 134 0.51 16.56 4.97
CA GLY A 134 1.36 17.46 4.17
C GLY A 134 0.71 18.01 2.88
N ALA A 135 -0.38 17.40 2.42
CA ALA A 135 -1.20 17.87 1.30
C ALA A 135 -2.41 18.72 1.74
N GLY A 136 -2.57 18.97 3.04
CA GLY A 136 -3.72 19.72 3.58
C GLY A 136 -4.99 18.89 3.74
N GLU A 137 -4.93 17.56 3.58
CA GLU A 137 -6.09 16.67 3.67
C GLU A 137 -6.33 16.25 5.13
N THR A 138 -7.59 16.30 5.59
CA THR A 138 -7.98 15.78 6.93
C THR A 138 -8.38 14.29 6.87
N PRO A 139 -8.48 13.59 8.01
CA PRO A 139 -9.02 12.22 8.07
C PRO A 139 -10.40 12.08 7.41
N TRP A 140 -11.28 13.09 7.58
CA TRP A 140 -12.59 13.12 6.92
C TRP A 140 -12.44 13.16 5.39
N MET A 141 -11.59 14.04 4.85
CA MET A 141 -11.38 14.16 3.41
C MET A 141 -10.86 12.87 2.79
N VAL A 142 -9.81 12.26 3.37
CA VAL A 142 -9.24 11.02 2.82
C VAL A 142 -10.21 9.83 2.91
N ALA A 143 -11.09 9.80 3.93
CA ALA A 143 -12.18 8.83 4.01
C ALA A 143 -13.19 9.04 2.86
N SER A 144 -13.58 10.29 2.60
CA SER A 144 -14.50 10.65 1.53
C SER A 144 -13.93 10.41 0.13
N PHE A 145 -12.61 10.47 -0.03
CA PHE A 145 -11.95 10.12 -1.29
C PHE A 145 -12.05 8.64 -1.60
N ALA A 146 -12.11 7.78 -0.58
CA ALA A 146 -12.15 6.32 -0.69
C ALA A 146 -11.19 5.75 -1.76
N PRO A 147 -9.86 5.99 -1.69
CA PRO A 147 -8.93 5.62 -2.78
C PRO A 147 -8.98 4.15 -3.20
N THR A 148 -9.36 3.25 -2.28
CA THR A 148 -9.58 1.81 -2.54
C THR A 148 -10.78 1.49 -3.44
N LEU A 149 -11.68 2.45 -3.65
CA LEU A 149 -12.86 2.35 -4.52
C LEU A 149 -12.80 3.30 -5.72
N THR A 150 -11.95 4.33 -5.68
CA THR A 150 -12.01 5.48 -6.60
C THR A 150 -10.75 5.63 -7.45
N LEU A 151 -9.83 4.66 -7.44
CA LEU A 151 -8.62 4.65 -8.27
C LEU A 151 -8.93 5.00 -9.73
N VAL A 152 -9.97 4.38 -10.31
CA VAL A 152 -10.35 4.59 -11.73
C VAL A 152 -11.11 5.89 -11.98
N ALA A 153 -11.59 6.58 -10.92
CA ALA A 153 -12.08 7.95 -11.02
C ALA A 153 -10.93 8.96 -11.04
N CYS A 154 -9.89 8.73 -10.24
CA CYS A 154 -8.69 9.57 -10.20
C CYS A 154 -7.79 9.36 -11.44
N HIS A 155 -7.70 8.11 -11.91
CA HIS A 155 -6.85 7.67 -13.01
C HIS A 155 -7.65 6.87 -14.06
N PRO A 156 -8.52 7.52 -14.86
CA PRO A 156 -9.40 6.83 -15.79
C PRO A 156 -8.70 5.99 -16.87
N GLY A 157 -7.44 6.28 -17.19
CA GLY A 157 -6.64 5.48 -18.14
C GLY A 157 -6.08 4.18 -17.57
N MET A 158 -6.33 3.86 -16.29
CA MET A 158 -6.06 2.53 -15.75
C MET A 158 -6.92 1.46 -16.44
N LEU A 159 -8.08 1.85 -16.97
CA LEU A 159 -9.02 0.98 -17.70
C LEU A 159 -8.61 0.80 -19.16
N THR A 160 -7.42 0.25 -19.39
CA THR A 160 -6.85 -0.01 -20.72
C THR A 160 -6.30 -1.43 -20.79
N ARG A 161 -6.15 -1.97 -22.00
CA ARG A 161 -5.55 -3.30 -22.19
C ARG A 161 -4.13 -3.36 -21.65
N GLU A 162 -3.28 -2.37 -21.95
CA GLU A 162 -1.88 -2.41 -21.52
C GLU A 162 -1.74 -2.42 -19.99
N ARG A 163 -2.64 -1.76 -19.26
CA ARG A 163 -2.57 -1.63 -17.80
C ARG A 163 -3.36 -2.67 -17.03
N TYR A 164 -4.10 -3.53 -17.72
CA TYR A 164 -4.89 -4.58 -17.09
C TYR A 164 -4.06 -5.48 -16.16
N ALA A 165 -2.75 -5.64 -16.42
CA ALA A 165 -1.85 -6.41 -15.56
C ALA A 165 -1.80 -5.92 -14.09
N LEU A 166 -1.99 -4.62 -13.85
CA LEU A 166 -1.92 -4.02 -12.51
C LEU A 166 -3.28 -3.98 -11.79
N LEU A 167 -4.39 -4.18 -12.51
CA LEU A 167 -5.74 -4.02 -11.97
C LEU A 167 -6.24 -5.12 -11.01
N PRO A 168 -5.86 -6.41 -11.11
CA PRO A 168 -6.53 -7.48 -10.36
C PRO A 168 -6.57 -7.28 -8.84
N PRO A 169 -5.49 -6.84 -8.16
CA PRO A 169 -5.53 -6.58 -6.72
C PRO A 169 -6.55 -5.50 -6.34
N TYR A 170 -6.58 -4.40 -7.10
CA TYR A 170 -7.55 -3.32 -6.92
C TYR A 170 -9.00 -3.82 -7.13
N LEU A 171 -9.24 -4.55 -8.22
CA LEU A 171 -10.58 -5.06 -8.55
C LEU A 171 -11.11 -6.04 -7.50
N ALA A 172 -10.25 -6.92 -6.97
CA ALA A 172 -10.61 -7.85 -5.92
C ALA A 172 -11.00 -7.11 -4.64
N ARG A 173 -10.20 -6.12 -4.23
CA ARG A 173 -10.46 -5.30 -3.04
C ARG A 173 -11.73 -4.47 -3.19
N MET A 174 -11.89 -3.78 -4.32
CA MET A 174 -13.08 -3.00 -4.63
C MET A 174 -14.33 -3.89 -4.68
N GLY A 175 -14.25 -5.05 -5.34
CA GLY A 175 -15.36 -6.00 -5.42
C GLY A 175 -15.79 -6.55 -4.05
N TYR A 176 -14.85 -6.77 -3.14
CA TYR A 176 -15.16 -7.13 -1.76
C TYR A 176 -15.89 -6.00 -1.03
N LEU A 177 -15.31 -4.80 -1.03
CA LEU A 177 -15.86 -3.63 -0.33
C LEU A 177 -17.25 -3.19 -0.83
N LEU A 178 -17.57 -3.45 -2.10
CA LEU A 178 -18.90 -3.17 -2.67
C LEU A 178 -19.94 -4.26 -2.34
N LYS A 179 -19.53 -5.50 -2.10
CA LYS A 179 -20.43 -6.62 -1.78
C LYS A 179 -20.86 -6.64 -0.31
N THR A 180 -19.98 -6.24 0.60
CA THR A 180 -20.19 -6.38 2.05
C THR A 180 -20.45 -5.03 2.72
N ARG A 181 -21.65 -4.89 3.31
CA ARG A 181 -22.22 -3.69 3.97
C ARG A 181 -22.45 -2.51 3.02
N ALA A 182 -23.47 -1.69 3.31
CA ALA A 182 -23.64 -0.38 2.70
C ALA A 182 -22.41 0.50 3.02
N THR A 183 -21.43 0.41 2.12
CA THR A 183 -20.10 1.05 2.03
C THR A 183 -19.35 1.20 3.36
N ALA A 184 -18.35 0.34 3.62
CA ALA A 184 -17.41 0.51 4.74
C ALA A 184 -16.91 1.97 4.88
N MET A 185 -16.71 2.65 3.75
CA MET A 185 -16.35 4.08 3.68
C MET A 185 -17.38 5.00 4.33
N GLY A 186 -18.68 4.81 4.04
CA GLY A 186 -19.74 5.61 4.67
C GLY A 186 -19.82 5.38 6.18
N THR A 187 -19.52 4.17 6.66
CA THR A 187 -19.42 3.89 8.10
C THR A 187 -18.22 4.59 8.73
N ILE A 188 -17.08 4.63 8.03
CA ILE A 188 -15.89 5.36 8.47
C ILE A 188 -16.17 6.86 8.56
N VAL A 189 -16.76 7.47 7.52
CA VAL A 189 -17.12 8.90 7.52
C VAL A 189 -18.03 9.22 8.71
N ARG A 190 -19.10 8.44 8.93
CA ARG A 190 -19.98 8.63 10.09
C ARG A 190 -19.28 8.45 11.43
N ALA A 191 -18.35 7.49 11.53
CA ALA A 191 -17.59 7.25 12.75
C ALA A 191 -16.66 8.43 13.08
N LEU A 192 -16.01 9.00 12.05
CA LEU A 192 -15.19 10.20 12.18
C LEU A 192 -16.04 11.40 12.64
N GLU A 193 -17.18 11.64 11.99
CA GLU A 193 -18.11 12.73 12.35
C GLU A 193 -18.62 12.59 13.79
N SER A 194 -19.03 11.38 14.17
CA SER A 194 -19.47 11.07 15.54
C SER A 194 -18.37 11.26 16.58
N ALA A 195 -17.11 11.19 16.17
CA ALA A 195 -15.95 11.41 17.02
C ALA A 195 -15.44 12.87 17.01
N GLY A 196 -16.13 13.78 16.30
CA GLY A 196 -15.82 15.22 16.26
C GLY A 196 -15.04 15.68 15.03
N ALA A 197 -14.91 14.85 13.99
CA ALA A 197 -14.36 15.30 12.71
C ALA A 197 -15.30 16.33 12.06
N GLU A 198 -14.74 17.41 11.54
CA GLU A 198 -15.50 18.46 10.86
C GLU A 198 -15.65 18.13 9.36
N PRO A 199 -16.89 17.96 8.84
CA PRO A 199 -17.10 17.76 7.41
C PRO A 199 -16.66 18.98 6.60
N GLN A 200 -15.86 18.76 5.56
CA GLN A 200 -15.32 19.83 4.71
C GLN A 200 -15.48 19.47 3.22
N PRO A 201 -16.71 19.36 2.69
CA PRO A 201 -16.95 18.85 1.34
C PRO A 201 -16.33 19.75 0.25
N GLU A 202 -16.38 21.08 0.39
CA GLU A 202 -15.79 22.00 -0.60
C GLU A 202 -14.27 21.91 -0.65
N ALA A 203 -13.61 21.89 0.52
CA ALA A 203 -12.17 21.71 0.58
C ALA A 203 -11.76 20.31 0.11
N GLY A 204 -12.56 19.28 0.43
CA GLY A 204 -12.39 17.93 -0.08
C GLY A 204 -12.44 17.86 -1.61
N ARG A 205 -13.43 18.50 -2.26
CA ARG A 205 -13.50 18.55 -3.73
C ARG A 205 -12.26 19.21 -4.35
N ARG A 206 -11.81 20.34 -3.78
CA ARG A 206 -10.59 21.02 -4.25
C ARG A 206 -9.36 20.15 -4.07
N ALA A 207 -9.21 19.50 -2.92
CA ALA A 207 -8.10 18.61 -2.62
C ALA A 207 -8.11 17.37 -3.55
N TRP A 208 -9.28 16.75 -3.79
CA TRP A 208 -9.42 15.67 -4.76
C TRP A 208 -8.98 16.10 -6.16
N LEU A 209 -9.46 17.25 -6.65
CA LEU A 209 -9.11 17.74 -7.99
C LEU A 209 -7.61 18.07 -8.11
N ALA A 210 -6.99 18.56 -7.05
CA ALA A 210 -5.54 18.80 -7.00
C ALA A 210 -4.75 17.49 -7.04
N ARG A 211 -5.22 16.46 -6.32
CA ARG A 211 -4.61 15.13 -6.26
C ARG A 211 -4.82 14.31 -7.54
N CYS A 212 -5.94 14.52 -8.21
CA CYS A 212 -6.41 13.73 -9.35
C CYS A 212 -6.48 14.58 -10.62
N PRO A 213 -5.35 14.99 -11.20
CA PRO A 213 -5.33 15.89 -12.36
C PRO A 213 -5.97 15.27 -13.60
N ASN A 214 -6.06 13.93 -13.66
CA ASN A 214 -6.69 13.23 -14.78
C ASN A 214 -8.20 13.00 -14.61
N THR A 215 -8.84 13.65 -13.63
CA THR A 215 -10.30 13.63 -13.47
C THR A 215 -10.99 13.99 -14.78
N SER A 216 -11.98 13.19 -15.20
CA SER A 216 -12.69 13.42 -16.47
C SER A 216 -13.54 14.68 -16.42
N ALA A 217 -13.90 15.24 -17.58
CA ALA A 217 -14.74 16.45 -17.64
C ALA A 217 -16.10 16.22 -16.97
N GLU A 218 -16.68 15.04 -17.15
CA GLU A 218 -17.96 14.64 -16.57
C GLU A 218 -17.89 14.59 -15.03
N LEU A 219 -16.81 14.02 -14.47
CA LEU A 219 -16.63 14.01 -13.01
C LEU A 219 -16.31 15.40 -12.47
N ARG A 220 -15.53 16.23 -13.19
CA ARG A 220 -15.30 17.62 -12.77
C ARG A 220 -16.62 18.37 -12.64
N GLU A 221 -17.50 18.25 -13.64
CA GLU A 221 -18.83 18.86 -13.60
C GLU A 221 -19.72 18.27 -12.49
N ALA A 222 -19.69 16.95 -12.30
CA ALA A 222 -20.43 16.32 -11.21
C ALA A 222 -19.97 16.83 -9.83
N LEU A 223 -18.67 17.07 -9.66
CA LEU A 223 -18.12 17.63 -8.43
C LEU A 223 -18.46 19.11 -8.21
N THR A 224 -18.85 19.89 -9.23
CA THR A 224 -19.30 21.27 -8.99
C THR A 224 -20.71 21.37 -8.40
N ARG A 225 -21.49 20.27 -8.44
CA ARG A 225 -22.84 20.23 -7.90
C ARG A 225 -22.78 19.98 -6.39
N GLU A 226 -23.64 20.65 -5.63
CA GLU A 226 -23.81 20.33 -4.21
C GLU A 226 -24.31 18.88 -4.08
N GLY A 227 -23.58 18.07 -3.31
CA GLY A 227 -23.83 16.64 -3.18
C GLY A 227 -22.79 15.94 -2.33
N ASP A 228 -23.10 14.73 -1.88
CA ASP A 228 -22.18 13.93 -1.08
C ASP A 228 -20.93 13.56 -1.88
N LEU A 229 -19.76 13.99 -1.39
CA LEU A 229 -18.47 13.82 -2.06
C LEU A 229 -18.13 12.33 -2.25
N LEU A 230 -18.30 11.53 -1.20
CA LEU A 230 -17.98 10.09 -1.23
C LEU A 230 -18.86 9.36 -2.25
N GLN A 231 -20.17 9.57 -2.19
CA GLN A 231 -21.12 8.95 -3.10
C GLN A 231 -20.84 9.35 -4.55
N THR A 232 -20.56 10.63 -4.80
CA THR A 232 -20.25 11.13 -6.15
C THR A 232 -19.02 10.42 -6.74
N LEU A 233 -17.93 10.34 -5.97
CA LEU A 233 -16.69 9.71 -6.40
C LEU A 233 -16.84 8.20 -6.61
N VAL A 234 -17.47 7.51 -5.65
CA VAL A 234 -17.68 6.06 -5.70
C VAL A 234 -18.64 5.68 -6.82
N ALA A 235 -19.76 6.39 -6.99
CA ALA A 235 -20.71 6.12 -8.05
C ALA A 235 -20.07 6.26 -9.43
N HIS A 236 -19.27 7.31 -9.64
CA HIS A 236 -18.54 7.50 -10.88
C HIS A 236 -17.52 6.38 -11.12
N ALA A 237 -16.74 5.99 -10.12
CA ALA A 237 -15.76 4.91 -10.24
C ALA A 237 -16.44 3.56 -10.58
N VAL A 238 -17.54 3.24 -9.90
CA VAL A 238 -18.32 2.01 -10.14
C VAL A 238 -18.94 2.01 -11.53
N ALA A 239 -19.49 3.12 -12.00
CA ALA A 239 -20.05 3.23 -13.35
C ALA A 239 -18.99 2.95 -14.41
N ARG A 240 -17.81 3.60 -14.31
CA ARG A 240 -16.69 3.37 -15.24
C ARG A 240 -16.18 1.95 -15.21
N GLN A 241 -16.04 1.35 -14.03
CA GLN A 241 -15.62 -0.04 -13.94
C GLN A 241 -16.65 -0.97 -14.59
N ARG A 242 -17.94 -0.73 -14.37
CA ARG A 242 -19.02 -1.53 -14.97
C ARG A 242 -18.97 -1.44 -16.49
N GLU A 243 -18.81 -0.25 -17.05
CA GLU A 243 -18.63 -0.05 -18.49
C GLU A 243 -17.43 -0.83 -19.03
N PHE A 244 -16.28 -0.73 -18.37
CA PHE A 244 -15.08 -1.48 -18.75
C PHE A 244 -15.30 -3.00 -18.69
N ASN A 245 -15.89 -3.51 -17.60
CA ASN A 245 -16.16 -4.94 -17.45
C ASN A 245 -17.14 -5.43 -18.51
N ASN A 246 -18.21 -4.66 -18.79
CA ASN A 246 -19.16 -4.98 -19.84
C ASN A 246 -18.46 -5.04 -21.20
N ALA A 247 -17.67 -4.02 -21.56
CA ALA A 247 -16.92 -4.02 -22.82
C ALA A 247 -15.93 -5.20 -22.91
N ALA A 248 -15.23 -5.53 -21.82
CA ALA A 248 -14.29 -6.63 -21.75
C ALA A 248 -14.96 -8.00 -21.99
N VAL A 249 -16.17 -8.21 -21.45
CA VAL A 249 -16.95 -9.45 -21.64
C VAL A 249 -17.38 -9.62 -23.10
N HIS A 250 -17.72 -8.54 -23.80
CA HIS A 250 -18.14 -8.62 -25.21
C HIS A 250 -16.94 -8.82 -26.14
N SER A 251 -15.90 -7.99 -25.99
CA SER A 251 -14.65 -8.15 -26.72
C SER A 251 -13.52 -7.36 -26.07
N VAL A 252 -12.47 -8.06 -25.63
CA VAL A 252 -11.23 -7.43 -25.15
C VAL A 252 -10.62 -6.52 -26.23
N SER A 253 -10.83 -6.81 -27.52
CA SER A 253 -10.34 -5.97 -28.62
C SER A 253 -11.02 -4.59 -28.69
N SER A 254 -12.20 -4.43 -28.08
CA SER A 254 -12.93 -3.15 -28.00
C SER A 254 -12.39 -2.21 -26.92
N LEU A 255 -11.62 -2.72 -25.96
CA LEU A 255 -11.04 -1.90 -24.90
C LEU A 255 -9.96 -0.96 -25.43
N PRO A 256 -9.84 0.27 -24.88
CA PRO A 256 -8.73 1.16 -25.20
C PRO A 256 -7.38 0.46 -25.00
N ALA A 257 -6.52 0.50 -26.03
CA ALA A 257 -5.22 -0.16 -25.97
C ALA A 257 -4.29 0.48 -24.93
N THR A 258 -4.22 1.81 -24.96
CA THR A 258 -3.33 2.64 -24.14
C THR A 258 -4.11 3.79 -23.49
N PRO A 259 -3.58 4.40 -22.40
CA PRO A 259 -4.15 5.60 -21.81
C PRO A 259 -4.18 6.79 -22.79
N PRO A 260 -5.04 7.79 -22.52
CA PRO A 260 -4.99 9.07 -23.20
C PRO A 260 -3.60 9.71 -23.12
N LYS A 261 -3.17 10.38 -24.19
CA LYS A 261 -1.87 11.05 -24.25
C LYS A 261 -1.77 12.12 -23.14
N GLY A 262 -0.63 12.16 -22.45
CA GLY A 262 -0.35 13.15 -21.40
C GLY A 262 -0.91 12.81 -20.02
N MET A 263 -1.67 11.72 -19.87
CA MET A 263 -2.11 11.24 -18.56
C MET A 263 -0.91 10.81 -17.70
N ARG A 264 -0.83 11.33 -16.46
CA ARG A 264 0.18 10.97 -15.46
C ARG A 264 -0.47 10.30 -14.26
N PHE A 265 -0.02 9.10 -13.92
CA PHE A 265 -0.62 8.33 -12.84
C PHE A 265 -0.06 8.68 -11.47
N ILE A 266 1.16 9.21 -11.43
CA ILE A 266 1.84 9.62 -10.20
C ILE A 266 2.06 11.12 -10.29
N THR A 267 1.55 11.86 -9.30
CA THR A 267 1.72 13.31 -9.21
C THR A 267 2.90 13.64 -8.32
N ALA A 268 3.78 14.53 -8.77
CA ALA A 268 4.75 15.16 -7.87
C ALA A 268 3.96 16.04 -6.88
N ASN A 269 4.19 15.86 -5.58
CA ASN A 269 3.49 16.65 -4.57
C ASN A 269 3.94 18.12 -4.67
N PRO A 270 3.04 19.11 -4.84
CA PRO A 270 3.41 20.51 -4.97
C PRO A 270 4.06 21.13 -3.72
N ASN A 271 3.84 20.55 -2.53
CA ASN A 271 4.52 20.96 -1.28
C ASN A 271 5.86 20.24 -1.05
N ASP A 272 6.23 19.37 -1.97
CA ASP A 272 7.39 18.52 -1.85
C ASP A 272 8.60 19.25 -2.41
N ARG A 273 9.13 20.18 -1.59
CA ARG A 273 10.46 20.77 -1.80
C ARG A 273 11.57 19.71 -1.88
N ALA A 274 11.26 18.44 -1.61
CA ALA A 274 12.15 17.30 -1.74
C ALA A 274 12.07 16.58 -3.10
N THR A 275 11.09 16.81 -3.98
CA THR A 275 11.09 16.15 -5.31
C THR A 275 11.58 17.02 -6.47
N SER A 276 11.69 18.35 -6.29
CA SER A 276 12.20 19.25 -7.35
C SER A 276 13.67 19.66 -7.21
N LEU A 277 14.32 19.40 -6.06
CA LEU A 277 15.76 19.54 -5.87
C LEU A 277 16.19 18.59 -4.75
N ARG A 278 16.82 17.47 -5.15
CA ARG A 278 17.23 16.33 -4.31
C ARG A 278 16.08 15.42 -3.89
N LEU A 279 15.83 14.37 -4.69
CA LEU A 279 15.75 13.01 -4.11
C LEU A 279 16.71 13.01 -2.91
N PRO A 280 16.24 12.91 -1.65
CA PRO A 280 17.13 12.90 -0.50
C PRO A 280 18.23 11.90 -0.84
N ALA A 281 19.47 12.39 -0.82
CA ALA A 281 20.65 11.77 -1.41
C ALA A 281 20.55 10.25 -1.42
N LEU A 282 20.22 9.65 -2.57
CA LEU A 282 20.03 8.20 -2.69
C LEU A 282 19.27 7.60 -1.49
N LEU A 283 17.93 7.52 -1.55
CA LEU A 283 17.32 6.29 -1.05
C LEU A 283 18.01 5.18 -1.85
N GLN A 284 19.00 4.56 -1.23
CA GLN A 284 19.67 3.42 -1.83
C GLN A 284 18.58 2.36 -2.04
N ILE A 285 18.83 1.42 -2.95
CA ILE A 285 17.99 0.21 -3.12
C ILE A 285 17.71 -0.49 -1.77
N GLN A 286 18.49 -0.18 -0.72
CA GLN A 286 18.34 -0.64 0.66
C GLN A 286 17.12 -0.09 1.43
N ASP A 287 16.52 1.03 1.01
CA ASP A 287 15.32 1.57 1.66
C ASP A 287 14.02 1.17 0.94
N MET A 288 14.12 0.69 -0.31
CA MET A 288 13.03 0.00 -0.99
C MET A 288 12.90 -1.42 -0.46
N ARG A 289 11.85 -1.68 0.31
CA ARG A 289 11.56 -3.00 0.87
C ARG A 289 10.78 -3.88 -0.13
N CYS A 290 11.16 -3.87 -1.41
CA CYS A 290 10.61 -4.81 -2.38
C CYS A 290 11.30 -6.17 -2.26
N VAL A 291 10.66 -7.10 -1.56
CA VAL A 291 11.18 -8.45 -1.30
C VAL A 291 11.19 -9.33 -2.56
N LYS A 292 10.38 -8.99 -3.56
CA LYS A 292 10.33 -9.72 -4.84
C LYS A 292 10.23 -8.76 -6.00
N MET A 293 11.19 -8.87 -6.92
CA MET A 293 11.26 -8.08 -8.15
C MET A 293 11.65 -9.01 -9.31
N PRO A 294 10.69 -9.70 -9.95
CA PRO A 294 11.01 -10.56 -11.09
C PRO A 294 11.64 -9.75 -12.22
N LYS A 295 12.54 -10.40 -12.97
CA LYS A 295 13.10 -9.81 -14.19
C LYS A 295 12.09 -9.86 -15.35
N PRO A 296 12.10 -8.87 -16.25
CA PRO A 296 11.36 -8.93 -17.50
C PRO A 296 11.62 -10.22 -18.28
N LYS A 297 10.55 -10.86 -18.74
CA LYS A 297 10.63 -12.03 -19.64
C LYS A 297 10.09 -11.63 -21.00
N LEU A 298 10.94 -11.69 -22.03
CA LEU A 298 10.50 -11.51 -23.41
C LEU A 298 9.53 -12.65 -23.77
N GLN A 299 8.40 -12.28 -24.37
CA GLN A 299 7.39 -13.24 -24.81
C GLN A 299 7.50 -13.43 -26.32
N GLY A 300 7.68 -14.69 -26.76
CA GLY A 300 7.83 -15.05 -28.17
C GLY A 300 9.13 -14.55 -28.79
N THR A 301 9.28 -14.80 -30.10
CA THR A 301 10.38 -14.28 -30.91
C THR A 301 10.01 -12.89 -31.42
N ILE A 302 10.78 -11.87 -31.05
CA ILE A 302 10.64 -10.53 -31.60
C ILE A 302 11.59 -10.36 -32.78
N ASN A 303 11.06 -10.03 -33.95
CA ASN A 303 11.85 -9.75 -35.16
C ASN A 303 12.19 -8.25 -35.22
N TRP A 304 13.08 -7.82 -34.33
CA TRP A 304 13.52 -6.43 -34.23
C TRP A 304 14.90 -6.39 -33.57
N SER A 305 15.78 -5.51 -34.04
CA SER A 305 17.07 -5.23 -33.42
C SER A 305 17.19 -3.76 -33.05
N GLY A 306 17.88 -3.51 -31.94
CA GLY A 306 18.01 -2.18 -31.37
C GLY A 306 18.10 -2.16 -29.84
N GLU A 307 17.87 -0.98 -29.30
CA GLU A 307 17.93 -0.71 -27.86
C GLU A 307 16.74 0.15 -27.45
N VAL A 308 16.14 -0.17 -26.30
CA VAL A 308 15.09 0.63 -25.67
C VAL A 308 15.43 0.85 -24.21
N LEU A 309 15.42 2.11 -23.78
CA LEU A 309 15.60 2.52 -22.39
C LEU A 309 14.33 3.22 -21.91
N LEU A 310 13.67 2.64 -20.91
CA LEU A 310 12.42 3.12 -20.36
C LEU A 310 12.59 3.43 -18.88
N LYS A 311 12.20 4.64 -18.47
CA LYS A 311 12.08 5.01 -17.07
C LYS A 311 10.68 4.71 -16.58
N VAL A 312 10.59 4.07 -15.43
CA VAL A 312 9.34 3.80 -14.73
C VAL A 312 9.36 4.55 -13.42
N ILE A 313 8.29 5.27 -13.14
CA ILE A 313 7.94 5.72 -11.79
C ILE A 313 6.73 4.89 -11.38
N ALA A 314 6.79 4.16 -10.28
CA ALA A 314 5.73 3.26 -9.83
C ALA A 314 5.30 3.57 -8.40
N ASN A 315 4.01 3.41 -8.12
CA ASN A 315 3.44 3.54 -6.78
C ASN A 315 2.92 2.19 -6.29
N THR A 316 3.28 1.80 -5.08
CA THR A 316 2.80 0.57 -4.43
C THR A 316 1.65 0.86 -3.47
N ARG A 317 0.65 -0.03 -3.48
CA ARG A 317 -0.42 -0.11 -2.48
C ARG A 317 -0.61 -1.56 -2.10
N ALA A 318 -0.82 -1.85 -0.81
CA ALA A 318 -0.97 -3.21 -0.31
C ALA A 318 0.18 -4.16 -0.71
N GLY A 319 1.38 -3.60 -0.81
CA GLY A 319 2.60 -4.31 -1.17
C GLY A 319 2.67 -4.79 -2.62
N VAL A 320 1.87 -4.22 -3.53
CA VAL A 320 1.95 -4.48 -4.98
C VAL A 320 1.96 -3.17 -5.75
N VAL A 321 2.47 -3.16 -6.98
CA VAL A 321 2.40 -1.99 -7.85
C VAL A 321 0.96 -1.76 -8.29
N GLU A 322 0.40 -0.61 -7.93
CA GLU A 322 -0.97 -0.22 -8.30
C GLU A 322 -0.97 0.67 -9.54
N THR A 323 -0.03 1.61 -9.63
CA THR A 323 0.10 2.50 -10.78
C THR A 323 1.55 2.69 -11.20
N ALA A 324 1.75 3.04 -12.47
CA ALA A 324 3.09 3.30 -13.03
C ALA A 324 3.04 4.31 -14.19
N ASP A 325 3.95 5.27 -14.19
CA ASP A 325 4.25 6.12 -15.34
C ASP A 325 5.47 5.56 -16.07
N ILE A 326 5.41 5.50 -17.41
CA ILE A 326 6.49 4.97 -18.24
C ILE A 326 6.89 6.03 -19.27
N ASP A 327 8.13 6.51 -19.15
CA ASP A 327 8.74 7.48 -20.04
C ASP A 327 9.84 6.80 -20.88
N LEU A 328 9.84 7.07 -22.18
CA LEU A 328 10.92 6.64 -23.07
C LEU A 328 12.12 7.58 -22.89
N LEU A 329 13.27 7.04 -22.50
CA LEU A 329 14.51 7.80 -22.36
C LEU A 329 15.39 7.73 -23.61
N ASN A 330 15.52 6.53 -24.18
CA ASN A 330 16.31 6.28 -25.37
C ASN A 330 15.66 5.19 -26.22
N PHE A 331 15.75 5.34 -27.54
CA PHE A 331 15.32 4.35 -28.52
C PHE A 331 16.28 4.33 -29.71
N SER A 332 16.78 3.15 -30.04
CA SER A 332 17.49 2.90 -31.30
C SER A 332 16.87 1.70 -32.00
N GLY A 333 16.59 1.82 -33.30
CA GLY A 333 15.94 0.79 -34.10
C GLY A 333 14.94 1.39 -35.07
N ARG A 334 14.30 0.54 -35.89
CA ARG A 334 13.19 0.98 -36.77
C ARG A 334 11.85 0.73 -36.11
N ASN A 335 10.81 1.43 -36.57
CA ASN A 335 9.41 1.22 -36.19
C ASN A 335 9.14 1.35 -34.68
N GLU A 336 9.56 2.47 -34.07
CA GLU A 336 9.32 2.78 -32.66
C GLU A 336 7.84 2.58 -32.26
N ALA A 337 6.91 3.15 -33.03
CA ALA A 337 5.48 3.10 -32.73
C ALA A 337 4.91 1.67 -32.69
N GLY A 338 5.44 0.75 -33.51
CA GLY A 338 5.00 -0.66 -33.51
C GLY A 338 5.65 -1.51 -32.41
N VAL A 339 6.83 -1.13 -31.94
CA VAL A 339 7.65 -1.95 -31.02
C VAL A 339 7.52 -1.49 -29.57
N LEU A 340 7.40 -0.18 -29.32
CA LEU A 340 7.33 0.37 -27.97
C LEU A 340 6.19 -0.21 -27.11
N PRO A 341 4.96 -0.46 -27.65
CA PRO A 341 3.89 -1.10 -26.87
C PRO A 341 4.26 -2.49 -26.33
N TYR A 342 5.10 -3.26 -27.04
CA TYR A 342 5.56 -4.58 -26.60
C TYR A 342 6.41 -4.47 -25.33
N PHE A 343 7.40 -3.58 -25.31
CA PHE A 343 8.25 -3.36 -24.14
C PHE A 343 7.47 -2.78 -22.95
N ARG A 344 6.53 -1.85 -23.20
CA ARG A 344 5.62 -1.33 -22.16
C ARG A 344 4.80 -2.45 -21.53
N ALA A 345 4.22 -3.33 -22.34
CA ALA A 345 3.45 -4.47 -21.84
C ALA A 345 4.31 -5.42 -20.98
N ILE A 346 5.54 -5.73 -21.40
CA ILE A 346 6.48 -6.55 -20.62
C ILE A 346 6.80 -5.90 -19.27
N ILE A 347 7.09 -4.60 -19.25
CA ILE A 347 7.35 -3.86 -18.02
C ILE A 347 6.14 -3.94 -17.09
N LEU A 348 4.93 -3.65 -17.57
CA LEU A 348 3.71 -3.68 -16.75
C LEU A 348 3.41 -5.08 -16.19
N GLN A 349 3.62 -6.15 -16.99
CA GLN A 349 3.51 -7.53 -16.52
C GLN A 349 4.57 -7.88 -15.48
N THR A 350 5.77 -7.32 -15.63
CA THR A 350 6.87 -7.51 -14.67
C THR A 350 6.54 -6.84 -13.34
N LEU A 351 6.09 -5.59 -13.37
CA LEU A 351 5.67 -4.80 -12.20
C LEU A 351 4.48 -5.44 -11.47
N ALA A 352 3.56 -6.07 -12.20
CA ALA A 352 2.44 -6.83 -11.60
C ALA A 352 2.92 -7.98 -10.69
N GLY A 353 4.15 -8.46 -10.87
CA GLY A 353 4.77 -9.49 -10.04
C GLY A 353 5.62 -8.96 -8.89
N TYR A 354 5.69 -7.64 -8.68
CA TYR A 354 6.47 -7.04 -7.60
C TYR A 354 5.74 -7.19 -6.27
N GLU A 355 6.49 -7.53 -5.22
CA GLU A 355 5.99 -7.59 -3.85
C GLU A 355 6.88 -6.71 -2.96
N CYS A 356 6.26 -5.75 -2.28
CA CYS A 356 6.95 -4.74 -1.46
C CYS A 356 6.32 -4.59 -0.08
N GLU A 357 7.09 -4.10 0.89
CA GLU A 357 6.58 -3.72 2.20
C GLU A 357 6.08 -2.26 2.15
N GLY A 358 4.84 -2.03 2.57
CA GLY A 358 4.23 -0.70 2.67
C GLY A 358 3.87 -0.03 1.33
N GLU A 359 3.43 1.22 1.44
CA GLU A 359 3.16 2.11 0.31
C GLU A 359 4.39 2.94 -0.03
N ASN A 360 4.84 2.89 -1.29
CA ASN A 360 6.08 3.54 -1.74
C ASN A 360 5.92 4.07 -3.16
N ILE A 361 6.62 5.18 -3.45
CA ILE A 361 6.88 5.62 -4.82
C ILE A 361 8.34 5.35 -5.14
N PHE A 362 8.61 4.66 -6.26
CA PHE A 362 9.96 4.36 -6.67
C PHE A 362 10.21 4.63 -8.15
N GLU A 363 11.48 4.86 -8.50
CA GLU A 363 11.95 4.99 -9.87
C GLU A 363 12.81 3.78 -10.24
N GLN A 364 12.57 3.21 -11.43
CA GLN A 364 13.36 2.12 -11.98
C GLN A 364 13.53 2.28 -13.48
N THR A 365 14.75 2.02 -13.97
CA THR A 365 15.03 2.03 -15.41
C THR A 365 15.10 0.61 -15.95
N PHE A 366 14.48 0.38 -17.11
CA PHE A 366 14.48 -0.88 -17.84
C PHE A 366 15.19 -0.67 -19.18
N GLN A 367 16.28 -1.42 -19.40
CA GLN A 367 17.02 -1.43 -20.66
C GLN A 367 16.83 -2.77 -21.36
N PHE A 368 16.44 -2.72 -22.63
CA PHE A 368 16.34 -3.89 -23.51
C PHE A 368 17.29 -3.68 -24.68
N ARG A 369 18.13 -4.68 -24.97
CA ARG A 369 18.99 -4.71 -26.16
C ARG A 369 18.76 -6.02 -26.89
N ILE A 370 18.46 -5.93 -28.18
CA ILE A 370 18.23 -7.08 -29.06
C ILE A 370 19.15 -6.92 -30.27
N ASP A 371 20.00 -7.91 -30.47
CA ASP A 371 21.04 -7.89 -31.51
C ASP A 371 20.51 -8.47 -32.83
#